data_AF-A0A372F1J8-F1
#
_entry.id   AF-A0A372F1J8-F1
#
_cell.length_a   1.000
_cell.length_b   1.000
_cell.length_c   1.000
_cell.angle_alpha   90.00
_cell.angle_beta   90.00
_cell.angle_gamma   90.00
#
_symmetry.space_group_name_H-M   'P 1'
#
loop_
_entity.id
_entity.type
_entity.pdbx_description
1 polymer ?
#
loop_
_entity_poly.entity_id
_entity_poly.type
_entity_poly.pdbx_seq_one_letter_code
_entity_poly.pdbx_strand_id
1 'polypeptide(L)'
;MVDTFVDISVIEKATKKDLLNPIVENHYDMKKVILEFSSFSNQKTGIEAIQYSKPLFFQKGEIYYLRIFPTTSEPVAEKNTVTIYWNETNVDKITFHLNFANGNTLTEKILINDELKWDLSKGYKEITILK
;
A
#
# COMPACT_ATOMS: atom_id res chain seq x y z
N MET A 1 -11.97 6.69 -14.17
CA MET A 1 -10.80 6.90 -13.31
C MET A 1 -10.92 5.94 -12.13
N VAL A 2 -9.89 5.15 -11.87
CA VAL A 2 -9.87 4.17 -10.78
C VAL A 2 -9.34 4.87 -9.53
N ASP A 3 -10.20 5.21 -8.57
CA ASP A 3 -9.77 5.81 -7.29
C ASP A 3 -9.85 4.75 -6.17
N THR A 4 -9.33 3.56 -6.45
CA THR A 4 -9.11 2.53 -5.42
C THR A 4 -7.69 2.69 -4.89
N PHE A 5 -7.58 2.95 -3.59
CA PHE A 5 -6.32 2.97 -2.86
C PHE A 5 -6.55 2.49 -1.43
N VAL A 6 -5.45 2.24 -0.73
CA VAL A 6 -5.42 2.02 0.71
C VAL A 6 -4.31 2.85 1.33
N ASP A 7 -4.59 3.46 2.47
CA ASP A 7 -3.60 4.20 3.25
C ASP A 7 -3.04 3.28 4.34
N ILE A 8 -1.72 3.16 4.39
CA ILE A 8 -1.02 2.16 5.21
C ILE A 8 -0.09 2.84 6.21
N SER A 9 -0.27 2.54 7.49
CA SER A 9 0.73 2.83 8.52
C SER A 9 1.48 1.56 8.92
N VAL A 10 2.74 1.70 9.36
CA VAL A 10 3.53 0.55 9.83
C VAL A 10 4.00 0.81 11.25
N ILE A 11 3.53 -0.02 12.18
CA ILE A 11 3.74 0.18 13.61
C ILE A 11 4.49 -1.01 14.20
N GLU A 12 5.58 -0.75 14.93
CA GLU A 12 6.31 -1.77 15.68
C GLU A 12 5.45 -2.33 16.81
N LYS A 13 5.26 -3.66 16.89
CA LYS A 13 4.33 -4.29 17.83
C LYS A 13 4.66 -4.01 19.28
N ALA A 14 5.94 -4.12 19.64
CA ALA A 14 6.41 -4.06 21.02
C ALA A 14 6.36 -2.64 21.59
N THR A 15 6.75 -1.64 20.80
CA THR A 15 6.92 -0.26 21.26
C THR A 15 5.80 0.68 20.81
N LYS A 16 4.98 0.26 19.83
CA LYS A 16 3.98 1.08 19.15
C LYS A 16 4.56 2.28 18.38
N LYS A 17 5.86 2.27 18.10
CA LYS A 17 6.52 3.28 17.28
C LYS A 17 6.02 3.22 15.82
N ASP A 18 5.77 4.39 15.24
CA ASP A 18 5.50 4.53 13.81
C ASP A 18 6.82 4.43 13.03
N LEU A 19 6.98 3.32 12.32
CA LEU A 19 8.16 3.02 11.53
C LEU A 19 8.20 3.80 10.21
N LEU A 20 7.15 4.54 9.85
CA LEU A 20 7.17 5.45 8.72
C LEU A 20 7.55 6.89 9.11
N ASN A 21 7.59 7.20 10.40
CA ASN A 21 7.94 8.53 10.87
C ASN A 21 9.47 8.76 10.84
N PRO A 22 9.98 9.73 10.05
CA PRO A 22 11.43 9.92 9.87
C PRO A 22 12.19 10.34 11.13
N ILE A 23 11.50 10.79 12.18
CA ILE A 23 12.14 11.17 13.45
C ILE A 23 12.30 9.97 14.40
N VAL A 24 11.67 8.84 14.09
CA VAL A 24 11.71 7.63 14.91
C VAL A 24 12.96 6.82 14.58
N GLU A 25 13.62 6.31 15.62
CA GLU A 25 14.76 5.40 15.48
C GLU A 25 14.33 4.12 14.74
N ASN A 26 15.17 3.66 13.79
CA ASN A 26 14.89 2.50 12.94
C ASN A 26 13.66 2.62 12.04
N HIS A 27 13.21 3.85 11.72
CA HIS A 27 12.21 4.06 10.68
C HIS A 27 12.68 3.52 9.32
N TYR A 28 11.73 3.18 8.44
CA TYR A 28 12.02 2.86 7.06
C TYR A 28 12.43 4.11 6.31
N ASP A 29 13.62 4.09 5.72
CA ASP A 29 14.05 5.14 4.80
C ASP A 29 13.18 5.08 3.54
N MET A 30 12.23 6.01 3.43
CA MET A 30 11.28 6.05 2.32
C MET A 30 11.97 6.17 0.96
N LYS A 31 13.19 6.69 0.86
CA LYS A 31 13.94 6.72 -0.41
C LYS A 31 14.39 5.34 -0.88
N LYS A 32 14.44 4.37 0.04
CA LYS A 32 14.82 2.98 -0.24
C LYS A 32 13.63 2.04 -0.41
N VAL A 33 12.41 2.52 -0.15
CA VAL A 33 11.19 1.71 -0.32
C VAL A 33 10.93 1.52 -1.80
N ILE A 34 10.82 0.26 -2.23
CA ILE A 34 10.56 -0.13 -3.61
C ILE A 34 9.18 -0.78 -3.68
N LEU A 35 8.40 -0.40 -4.68
CA LEU A 35 7.12 -1.01 -5.00
C LEU A 35 7.26 -1.85 -6.26
N GLU A 36 6.73 -3.06 -6.22
CA GLU A 36 6.56 -3.93 -7.38
C GLU A 36 5.07 -4.19 -7.56
N PHE A 37 4.54 -3.80 -8.71
CA PHE A 37 3.16 -4.06 -9.09
C PHE A 37 3.15 -5.34 -9.92
N SER A 38 2.10 -6.16 -9.80
CA SER A 38 1.94 -7.42 -10.55
C SER A 38 1.68 -7.24 -12.05
N SER A 39 2.22 -6.17 -12.63
CA SER A 39 2.25 -5.89 -14.06
C SER A 39 2.91 -7.04 -14.81
N PHE A 40 2.53 -7.24 -16.07
CA PHE A 40 3.33 -8.09 -16.95
C PHE A 40 4.77 -7.53 -16.96
N SER A 41 5.72 -8.30 -16.41
CA SER A 41 7.14 -8.01 -16.13
C SER A 41 7.58 -7.67 -14.69
N ASN A 42 6.68 -7.63 -13.68
CA ASN A 42 7.07 -7.44 -12.26
C ASN A 42 7.99 -6.22 -12.06
N GLN A 43 7.63 -5.07 -12.64
CA GLN A 43 8.50 -3.90 -12.62
C GLN A 43 8.65 -3.35 -11.20
N LYS A 44 9.90 -3.21 -10.77
CA LYS A 44 10.29 -2.58 -9.49
C LYS A 44 10.57 -1.10 -9.70
N THR A 45 9.90 -0.27 -8.90
CA THR A 45 10.07 1.18 -8.94
C THR A 45 10.21 1.72 -7.51
N GLY A 46 11.24 2.51 -7.26
CA GLY A 46 11.38 3.23 -6.00
C GLY A 46 10.20 4.18 -5.80
N ILE A 47 9.67 4.26 -4.59
CA ILE A 47 8.45 5.05 -4.31
C ILE A 47 8.59 6.52 -4.74
N GLU A 48 9.77 7.11 -4.59
CA GLU A 48 10.05 8.50 -4.97
C GLU A 48 9.99 8.77 -6.48
N ALA A 49 10.12 7.72 -7.30
CA ALA A 49 10.08 7.83 -8.76
C ALA A 49 8.65 7.72 -9.32
N ILE A 50 7.67 7.37 -8.49
CA ILE A 50 6.29 7.14 -8.95
C ILE A 50 5.52 8.45 -8.92
N GLN A 51 5.05 8.88 -10.11
CA GLN A 51 4.28 10.12 -10.25
C GLN A 51 2.77 9.86 -10.14
N TYR A 52 2.12 10.55 -9.21
CA TYR A 52 0.66 10.58 -9.05
C TYR A 52 0.15 11.98 -8.74
N SER A 53 -1.14 12.21 -8.99
CA SER A 53 -1.84 13.46 -8.67
C SER A 53 -2.07 13.67 -7.16
N LYS A 54 -1.87 12.64 -6.34
CA LYS A 54 -1.95 12.67 -4.87
C LYS A 54 -0.60 12.21 -4.29
N PRO A 55 -0.19 12.72 -3.11
CA PRO A 55 1.03 12.25 -2.46
C PRO A 55 0.91 10.77 -2.10
N LEU A 56 1.95 9.99 -2.41
CA LEU A 56 2.07 8.58 -2.00
C LEU A 56 2.46 8.46 -0.54
N PHE A 57 3.25 9.38 -0.02
CA PHE A 57 3.68 9.42 1.37
C PHE A 57 3.23 10.73 2.00
N PHE A 58 2.45 10.64 3.09
CA PHE A 58 1.86 11.81 3.74
C PHE A 58 1.59 11.52 5.22
N GLN A 59 1.33 12.58 5.99
CA GLN A 59 1.03 12.49 7.41
C GLN A 59 -0.44 12.86 7.67
N LYS A 60 -1.10 12.12 8.58
CA LYS A 60 -2.43 12.46 9.09
C LYS A 60 -2.42 12.39 10.61
N GLY A 61 -2.54 13.55 11.25
CA GLY A 61 -2.31 13.65 12.69
C GLY A 61 -0.86 13.31 13.02
N GLU A 62 -0.63 12.41 13.97
CA GLU A 62 0.71 12.00 14.40
C GLU A 62 1.26 10.79 13.64
N ILE A 63 0.47 10.17 12.75
CA ILE A 63 0.81 8.93 12.05
C ILE A 63 1.13 9.23 10.58
N TYR A 64 2.20 8.62 10.10
CA TYR A 64 2.59 8.63 8.70
C TYR A 64 1.94 7.47 7.95
N TYR A 65 1.56 7.75 6.71
CA TYR A 65 0.86 6.83 5.84
C TYR A 65 1.52 6.75 4.47
N LEU A 66 1.51 5.53 3.95
CA LEU A 66 1.82 5.20 2.57
C LEU A 66 0.52 4.85 1.84
N ARG A 67 0.15 5.64 0.83
CA ARG A 67 -0.96 5.33 -0.08
C ARG A 67 -0.51 4.35 -1.14
N ILE A 68 -1.18 3.20 -1.20
CA ILE A 68 -0.94 2.16 -2.19
C ILE A 68 -2.15 2.02 -3.11
N PHE A 69 -1.88 2.00 -4.41
CA PHE A 69 -2.84 1.74 -5.46
C PHE A 69 -2.66 0.32 -5.98
N PRO A 70 -3.70 -0.36 -6.49
CA PRO A 70 -3.56 -1.68 -7.07
C PRO A 70 -2.69 -1.71 -8.33
N THR A 71 -2.51 -0.57 -9.01
CA THR A 71 -1.70 -0.41 -10.22
C THR A 71 -1.32 1.06 -10.45
N THR A 72 -0.26 1.31 -11.22
CA THR A 72 0.25 2.65 -11.61
C THR A 72 -0.30 3.17 -12.92
N SER A 73 -0.48 2.32 -13.92
CA SER A 73 -0.93 2.73 -15.27
C SER A 73 -1.61 1.60 -16.03
N GLU A 74 -1.93 0.50 -15.36
CA GLU A 74 -2.40 -0.71 -16.03
C GLU A 74 -3.91 -0.87 -15.95
N PRO A 75 -4.49 -1.68 -16.84
CA PRO A 75 -5.87 -2.12 -16.68
C PRO A 75 -6.03 -2.88 -15.36
N VAL A 76 -7.11 -2.54 -14.67
CA VAL A 76 -7.58 -3.23 -13.46
C VAL A 76 -7.93 -4.68 -13.79
N ALA A 77 -7.18 -5.63 -13.26
CA ALA A 77 -7.59 -7.04 -13.18
C ALA A 77 -8.46 -7.34 -11.94
N GLU A 78 -9.15 -8.48 -11.93
CA GLU A 78 -9.94 -8.95 -10.76
C GLU A 78 -9.07 -9.10 -9.49
N LYS A 79 -7.79 -9.42 -9.69
CA LYS A 79 -6.80 -9.55 -8.62
C LYS A 79 -5.54 -8.79 -9.01
N ASN A 80 -5.16 -7.80 -8.21
CA ASN A 80 -3.90 -7.08 -8.36
C ASN A 80 -3.09 -7.18 -7.08
N THR A 81 -1.77 -7.25 -7.23
CA THR A 81 -0.84 -7.39 -6.12
C THR A 81 0.19 -6.27 -6.18
N VAL A 82 0.43 -5.66 -5.03
CA VAL A 82 1.56 -4.76 -4.82
C VAL A 82 2.47 -5.36 -3.77
N THR A 83 3.72 -5.59 -4.12
CA THR A 83 4.76 -6.03 -3.19
C THR A 83 5.56 -4.81 -2.76
N ILE A 84 5.61 -4.55 -1.45
CA ILE A 84 6.37 -3.47 -0.83
C ILE A 84 7.65 -4.06 -0.27
N TYR A 85 8.79 -3.63 -0.80
CA TYR A 85 10.10 -3.93 -0.25
C TYR A 85 10.51 -2.76 0.65
N TRP A 86 10.37 -2.93 1.97
CA TRP A 86 10.80 -1.93 2.95
C TRP A 86 12.33 -1.88 3.05
N ASN A 87 12.95 -3.04 2.89
CA ASN A 87 14.38 -3.25 2.71
C ASN A 87 14.60 -4.62 2.01
N GLU A 88 15.84 -5.11 1.97
CA GLU A 88 16.19 -6.36 1.27
C GLU A 88 15.53 -7.61 1.84
N THR A 89 15.21 -7.63 3.14
CA THR A 89 14.70 -8.82 3.84
C THR A 89 13.26 -8.68 4.33
N ASN A 90 12.74 -7.46 4.40
CA ASN A 90 11.42 -7.16 4.92
C ASN A 90 10.49 -6.72 3.80
N VAL A 91 9.56 -7.61 3.49
CA VAL A 91 8.64 -7.47 2.36
C VAL A 91 7.22 -7.69 2.85
N ASP A 92 6.30 -6.82 2.44
CA ASP A 92 4.86 -7.08 2.57
C ASP A 92 4.23 -7.18 1.18
N LYS A 93 3.17 -7.98 1.09
CA LYS A 93 2.38 -8.13 -0.12
C LYS A 93 0.95 -7.68 0.14
N ILE A 94 0.41 -6.85 -0.74
CA ILE A 94 -0.95 -6.34 -0.68
C ILE A 94 -1.70 -6.84 -1.88
N THR A 95 -2.74 -7.62 -1.63
CA THR A 95 -3.62 -8.12 -2.68
C THR A 95 -4.93 -7.35 -2.64
N PHE A 96 -5.27 -6.71 -3.75
CA PHE A 96 -6.54 -6.06 -3.99
C PHE A 96 -7.43 -7.01 -4.80
N HIS A 97 -8.59 -7.35 -4.24
CA HIS A 97 -9.68 -8.00 -4.99
C HIS A 97 -10.59 -6.90 -5.53
N LEU A 98 -10.62 -6.78 -6.85
CA LEU A 98 -11.30 -5.71 -7.55
C LEU A 98 -12.44 -6.30 -8.37
N ASN A 99 -13.53 -5.56 -8.42
CA ASN A 99 -14.67 -5.88 -9.25
C ASN A 99 -14.94 -4.72 -10.20
N PHE A 100 -15.04 -5.03 -11.49
CA PHE A 100 -15.34 -4.06 -12.53
C PHE A 100 -16.80 -4.21 -12.96
N ALA A 101 -17.63 -3.25 -12.55
CA ALA A 101 -19.05 -3.24 -12.86
C ALA A 101 -19.52 -1.83 -13.22
N ASN A 102 -20.33 -1.71 -14.27
CA ASN A 102 -20.95 -0.46 -14.72
C ASN A 102 -19.94 0.70 -14.92
N GLY A 103 -18.76 0.39 -15.48
CA GLY A 103 -17.71 1.39 -15.73
C GLY A 103 -16.93 1.85 -14.50
N ASN A 104 -17.19 1.25 -13.33
CA ASN A 104 -16.51 1.57 -12.08
C ASN A 104 -15.68 0.38 -11.59
N THR A 105 -14.53 0.68 -11.00
CA THR A 105 -13.73 -0.30 -10.27
C THR A 105 -13.97 -0.14 -8.78
N LEU A 106 -14.40 -1.21 -8.14
CA LEU A 106 -14.63 -1.28 -6.70
C LEU A 106 -13.64 -2.26 -6.07
N THR A 107 -13.12 -1.91 -4.90
CA THR A 107 -12.36 -2.86 -4.07
C THR A 107 -13.33 -3.63 -3.19
N GLU A 108 -13.33 -4.94 -3.32
CA GLU A 108 -14.14 -5.81 -2.46
C GLU A 108 -13.40 -6.19 -1.19
N LYS A 109 -12.11 -6.53 -1.32
CA LYS A 109 -11.28 -7.04 -0.21
C LYS A 109 -9.82 -6.63 -0.41
N ILE A 110 -9.13 -6.45 0.71
CA ILE A 110 -7.69 -6.22 0.77
C ILE A 110 -7.07 -7.22 1.73
N LEU A 111 -6.10 -7.97 1.23
CA LEU A 111 -5.29 -8.88 2.01
C LEU A 111 -3.88 -8.32 2.14
N ILE A 112 -3.29 -8.42 3.32
CA ILE A 112 -1.87 -8.13 3.55
C ILE A 112 -1.20 -9.42 3.99
N ASN A 113 -0.17 -9.85 3.27
CA ASN A 113 0.50 -11.14 3.47
C ASN A 113 -0.49 -12.30 3.57
N ASP A 114 -1.45 -12.32 2.64
CA ASP A 114 -2.54 -13.31 2.57
C ASP A 114 -3.52 -13.30 3.75
N GLU A 115 -3.41 -12.35 4.69
CA GLU A 115 -4.39 -12.15 5.76
C GLU A 115 -5.42 -11.08 5.38
N LEU A 116 -6.71 -11.38 5.54
CA LEU A 116 -7.79 -10.41 5.32
C LEU A 116 -7.67 -9.26 6.35
N LYS A 117 -7.38 -8.05 5.87
CA LYS A 117 -7.33 -6.85 6.71
C LYS A 117 -8.57 -5.98 6.54
N TRP A 118 -9.06 -5.86 5.32
CA TRP A 118 -10.21 -5.01 5.01
C TRP A 118 -11.13 -5.67 3.98
N ASP A 119 -12.43 -5.39 4.08
CA ASP A 119 -13.42 -5.70 3.08
C ASP A 119 -14.45 -4.57 2.99
N LEU A 120 -15.24 -4.58 1.93
CA LEU A 120 -16.21 -3.52 1.60
C LEU A 120 -17.20 -3.21 2.74
N SER A 121 -17.49 -4.18 3.61
CA SER A 121 -18.41 -3.98 4.73
C SER A 121 -17.87 -3.00 5.80
N LYS A 122 -16.56 -2.76 5.83
CA LYS A 122 -15.88 -1.90 6.82
C LYS A 122 -15.82 -0.41 6.46
N GLY A 123 -16.21 -0.02 5.24
CA GLY A 123 -16.23 1.38 4.82
C GLY A 123 -14.84 1.98 4.54
N TYR A 124 -14.36 2.90 5.36
CA TYR A 124 -13.13 3.68 5.09
C TYR A 124 -11.86 2.80 5.10
N LYS A 125 -10.85 3.16 4.30
CA LYS A 125 -9.71 2.28 3.92
C LYS A 125 -8.36 2.71 4.54
N GLU A 126 -8.28 2.70 5.86
CA GLU A 126 -6.98 2.80 6.57
C GLU A 126 -6.62 1.44 7.15
N ILE A 127 -5.40 0.97 6.89
CA ILE A 127 -4.90 -0.32 7.40
C ILE A 127 -3.55 -0.10 8.09
N THR A 128 -3.37 -0.71 9.26
CA THR A 128 -2.09 -0.72 9.97
C THR A 128 -1.41 -2.08 9.81
N ILE A 129 -0.16 -2.07 9.35
CA ILE A 129 0.72 -3.25 9.37
C ILE A 129 1.46 -3.26 10.71
N LEU A 130 1.31 -4.33 11.45
CA LEU A 130 2.03 -4.55 12.70
C LEU A 130 3.28 -5.37 12.44
N LYS A 131 4.45 -4.79 12.70
CA LYS A 131 5.75 -5.46 12.58
C LYS A 131 6.16 -6.04 13.92
#